data_AF-A0A927R6V8-F1
#
_entry.id   AF-A0A927R6V8-F1
#
_cell.length_a   1.000
_cell.length_b   1.000
_cell.length_c   1.000
_cell.angle_alpha   90.00
_cell.angle_beta   90.00
_cell.angle_gamma   90.00
#
_symmetry.space_group_name_H-M   'P 1'
#
loop_
_entity.id
_entity.type
_entity.pdbx_description
1 polymer ?
#
loop_
_entity_poly.entity_id
_entity_poly.type
_entity_poly.pdbx_seq_one_letter_code
_entity_poly.pdbx_strand_id
1 'polypeptide(L)'
;MSVSAGGLGADRERDPSQASIGELLGAITRDTSTLVRQEIQLAKVELRQEVRTATRVAGMFGGAALGALMVLLFLSYALWWGLANVMDQGWAALVVAAVWALIAGVLVAVARRQVRGLQTLPQTAETIRRVPAAVRGRTQQRSGGER
;
A
#
# COMPACT_ATOMS: atom_id res chain seq x y z
N MET A 1 63.33 17.79 49.96
CA MET A 1 63.66 18.60 48.78
C MET A 1 62.75 18.13 47.64
N SER A 2 62.10 19.09 46.97
CA SER A 2 61.26 19.00 45.76
C SER A 2 59.97 18.16 45.79
N VAL A 3 58.88 18.90 46.07
CA VAL A 3 57.56 18.76 45.46
C VAL A 3 57.68 18.75 43.92
N SER A 4 57.00 17.82 43.25
CA SER A 4 56.62 17.95 41.84
C SER A 4 55.15 17.56 41.71
N ALA A 5 54.31 18.58 41.76
CA ALA A 5 52.89 18.51 41.46
C ALA A 5 52.72 18.82 39.96
N GLY A 6 52.14 17.89 39.21
CA GLY A 6 51.84 18.10 37.79
C GLY A 6 50.98 16.98 37.26
N GLY A 7 49.71 17.27 36.96
CA GLY A 7 48.85 16.35 36.22
C GLY A 7 47.41 16.20 36.68
N LEU A 8 46.78 17.20 37.31
CA LEU A 8 45.32 17.27 37.35
C LEU A 8 44.82 17.89 36.05
N GLY A 9 44.90 17.11 34.97
CA GLY A 9 44.11 17.33 33.78
C GLY A 9 42.67 17.08 34.14
N ALA A 10 41.95 18.16 34.44
CA ALA A 10 40.54 18.17 34.74
C ALA A 10 39.75 17.47 33.62
N ASP A 11 39.38 16.21 33.86
CA ASP A 11 38.07 15.72 33.42
C ASP A 11 37.05 16.60 34.15
N ARG A 12 36.77 17.76 33.54
CA ARG A 12 35.62 18.58 33.90
C ARG A 12 34.41 17.73 33.57
N GLU A 13 33.98 16.98 34.58
CA GLU A 13 32.60 16.62 34.79
C GLU A 13 31.79 17.89 34.49
N ARG A 14 31.17 17.92 33.30
CA ARG A 14 30.31 19.02 32.90
C ARG A 14 29.12 18.96 33.83
N ASP A 15 29.19 19.76 34.88
CA ASP A 15 28.12 19.97 35.84
C ASP A 15 26.84 20.33 35.07
N PRO A 16 25.83 19.44 35.02
CA PRO A 16 24.60 19.68 34.24
C PRO A 16 23.80 20.86 34.79
N SER A 17 24.13 21.36 35.99
CA SER A 17 23.52 22.55 36.58
C SER A 17 24.00 23.88 35.97
N GLN A 18 25.04 23.86 35.12
CA GLN A 18 25.51 25.04 34.37
C GLN A 18 25.11 25.05 32.89
N ALA A 19 24.42 24.00 32.41
CA ALA A 19 23.86 24.01 31.05
C ALA A 19 22.81 25.13 30.97
N SER A 20 23.04 26.08 30.08
CA SER A 20 22.07 27.17 29.90
C SER A 20 20.72 26.60 29.44
N ILE A 21 19.61 27.25 29.79
CA ILE A 21 18.27 26.90 29.30
C ILE A 21 18.24 26.78 27.76
N GLY A 22 19.10 27.54 27.06
CA GLY A 22 19.29 27.44 25.61
C GLY A 22 19.96 26.14 25.14
N GLU A 23 20.89 25.58 25.90
CA GLU A 23 21.51 24.28 25.59
C GLU A 23 20.55 23.12 25.83
N LEU A 24 19.78 23.15 26.93
CA LEU A 24 18.78 22.12 27.23
C LEU A 24 17.64 22.10 26.19
N LEU A 25 17.14 23.28 25.80
CA LEU A 25 16.14 23.39 24.73
C LEU A 25 16.71 22.95 23.38
N GLY A 26 17.98 23.26 23.11
CA GLY A 26 18.70 22.81 21.93
C GLY A 26 18.90 21.30 21.87
N ALA A 27 19.10 20.63 23.01
CA ALA A 27 19.19 19.18 23.12
C ALA A 27 17.82 18.51 22.87
N ILE A 28 16.76 18.95 23.56
CA ILE A 28 15.40 18.41 23.41
C ILE A 28 14.89 18.55 21.96
N THR A 29 15.15 19.69 21.32
CA THR A 29 14.77 19.93 19.92
C THR A 29 15.47 18.95 18.98
N ARG A 30 16.74 18.65 19.25
CA ARG A 30 17.57 17.74 18.45
C ARG A 30 17.12 16.29 18.63
N ASP A 31 16.79 15.89 19.85
CA ASP A 31 16.26 14.56 20.16
C ASP A 31 14.88 14.36 19.53
N THR A 32 13.99 15.35 19.64
CA THR A 32 12.67 15.32 18.99
C THR A 32 12.81 15.25 17.46
N SER A 33 13.72 16.02 16.86
CA SER A 33 14.01 15.93 15.42
C SER A 33 14.52 14.54 15.03
N THR A 34 15.26 13.88 15.92
CA THR A 34 15.79 12.54 15.70
C THR A 34 14.68 11.48 15.73
N LEU A 35 13.76 11.56 16.70
CA LEU A 35 12.59 10.68 16.79
C LEU A 35 11.67 10.81 15.57
N VAL A 36 11.36 12.05 15.15
CA VAL A 36 10.53 12.30 13.96
C VAL A 36 11.17 11.68 12.72
N ARG A 37 12.50 11.82 12.55
CA ARG A 37 13.21 11.18 11.44
C ARG A 37 13.14 9.65 11.54
N GLN A 38 13.23 9.08 12.73
CA GLN A 38 13.14 7.63 12.94
C GLN A 38 11.76 7.08 12.60
N GLU A 39 10.67 7.73 13.03
CA GLU A 39 9.32 7.31 12.64
C GLU A 39 9.11 7.38 11.13
N ILE A 40 9.62 8.43 10.47
CA ILE A 40 9.56 8.53 9.00
C ILE A 40 10.34 7.38 8.35
N GLN A 41 11.52 7.03 8.86
CA GLN A 41 12.30 5.91 8.33
C GLN A 41 11.58 4.58 8.55
N LEU A 42 10.97 4.37 9.73
CA LEU A 42 10.19 3.18 10.03
C LEU A 42 8.96 3.06 9.14
N ALA A 43 8.16 4.12 9.04
CA ALA A 43 6.98 4.19 8.17
C ALA A 43 7.37 3.95 6.71
N LYS A 44 8.52 4.45 6.27
CA LYS A 44 9.04 4.18 4.92
C LYS A 44 9.42 2.72 4.72
N VAL A 45 9.99 2.06 5.72
CA VAL A 45 10.33 0.63 5.67
C VAL A 45 9.05 -0.20 5.62
N GLU A 46 8.08 0.09 6.48
CA GLU A 46 6.80 -0.60 6.55
C GLU A 46 6.01 -0.44 5.24
N LEU A 47 5.88 0.80 4.75
CA LEU A 47 5.24 1.08 3.46
C LEU A 47 5.94 0.34 2.31
N ARG A 48 7.28 0.30 2.29
CA ARG A 48 8.02 -0.46 1.27
C ARG A 48 7.72 -1.95 1.36
N GLN A 49 7.60 -2.50 2.55
CA GLN A 49 7.26 -3.91 2.77
C GLN A 49 5.84 -4.22 2.31
N GLU A 50 4.88 -3.36 2.63
CA GLU A 50 3.49 -3.46 2.16
C GLU A 50 3.43 -3.40 0.64
N VAL A 51 4.06 -2.39 0.03
CA VAL A 51 4.12 -2.23 -1.44
C VAL A 51 4.78 -3.42 -2.10
N ARG A 52 5.90 -3.92 -1.56
CA ARG A 52 6.59 -5.11 -2.09
C ARG A 52 5.69 -6.35 -2.03
N THR A 53 4.92 -6.50 -0.96
CA THR A 53 4.00 -7.63 -0.80
C THR A 53 2.83 -7.50 -1.77
N ALA A 54 2.20 -6.33 -1.83
CA ALA A 54 1.11 -6.04 -2.75
C ALA A 54 1.52 -6.23 -4.21
N THR A 55 2.70 -5.74 -4.61
CA THR A 55 3.23 -5.90 -5.97
C THR A 55 3.56 -7.36 -6.30
N ARG A 56 4.14 -8.12 -5.35
CA ARG A 56 4.40 -9.55 -5.55
C ARG A 56 3.09 -10.32 -5.76
N VAL A 57 2.09 -10.05 -4.93
CA VAL A 57 0.76 -10.67 -5.05
C VAL A 57 0.11 -10.28 -6.38
N ALA A 58 0.12 -9.01 -6.74
CA ALA A 58 -0.38 -8.54 -8.03
C ALA A 58 0.35 -9.21 -9.21
N GLY A 59 1.67 -9.36 -9.14
CA GLY A 59 2.47 -10.06 -10.15
C GLY A 59 2.11 -11.56 -10.25
N MET A 60 1.90 -12.24 -9.12
CA MET A 60 1.45 -13.64 -9.10
C MET A 60 0.06 -13.79 -9.72
N PHE A 61 -0.90 -12.92 -9.38
CA PHE A 61 -2.22 -12.93 -10.00
C PHE A 61 -2.16 -12.61 -11.50
N GLY A 62 -1.29 -11.70 -11.92
CA GLY A 62 -1.04 -11.42 -13.34
C GLY A 62 -0.50 -12.64 -14.09
N GLY A 63 0.51 -13.30 -13.52
CA GLY A 63 1.07 -14.54 -14.08
C GLY A 63 0.05 -15.68 -14.11
N ALA A 64 -0.73 -15.85 -13.05
CA ALA A 64 -1.79 -16.86 -12.99
C ALA A 64 -2.90 -16.58 -14.02
N ALA A 65 -3.29 -15.32 -14.21
CA ALA A 65 -4.27 -14.93 -15.23
C ALA A 65 -3.76 -15.23 -16.64
N LEU A 66 -2.49 -14.93 -16.93
CA LEU A 66 -1.86 -15.26 -18.21
C LEU A 66 -1.77 -16.79 -18.41
N GLY A 67 -1.34 -17.52 -17.39
CA GLY A 67 -1.29 -18.99 -17.41
C GLY A 67 -2.67 -19.60 -17.66
N ALA A 68 -3.69 -19.10 -16.97
CA ALA A 68 -5.08 -19.52 -17.18
C ALA A 68 -5.53 -19.24 -18.62
N LEU A 69 -5.20 -18.07 -19.19
CA LEU A 69 -5.49 -17.75 -20.58
C LEU A 69 -4.82 -18.73 -21.56
N MET A 70 -3.56 -19.10 -21.32
CA MET A 70 -2.84 -20.07 -22.16
C MET A 70 -3.47 -21.47 -22.08
N VAL A 71 -3.80 -21.94 -20.88
CA VAL A 71 -4.51 -23.21 -20.71
C VAL A 71 -5.83 -23.20 -21.47
N LEU A 72 -6.60 -22.12 -21.36
CA LEU A 72 -7.91 -21.99 -21.97
C LEU A 72 -7.82 -21.90 -23.51
N LEU A 73 -6.77 -21.26 -24.03
CA LEU A 73 -6.45 -21.23 -25.46
C LEU A 73 -6.13 -22.63 -25.99
N PHE A 74 -5.20 -23.35 -25.36
CA PHE A 74 -4.84 -24.70 -25.77
C PHE A 74 -6.00 -25.68 -25.62
N LEU A 75 -6.80 -25.55 -24.57
CA LEU A 75 -8.01 -26.35 -24.39
C LEU A 75 -9.02 -26.08 -25.49
N SER A 76 -9.22 -24.82 -25.88
CA SER A 76 -10.11 -24.45 -26.99
C SER A 76 -9.62 -25.02 -28.32
N TYR A 77 -8.31 -24.94 -28.57
CA TYR A 77 -7.70 -25.50 -29.78
C TYR A 77 -7.81 -27.03 -29.81
N ALA A 78 -7.51 -27.70 -28.70
CA ALA A 78 -7.64 -29.15 -28.57
C ALA A 78 -9.09 -29.61 -28.74
N LEU A 79 -10.05 -28.86 -28.18
CA LEU A 79 -11.48 -29.15 -28.35
C LEU A 79 -11.90 -29.01 -29.81
N TRP A 80 -11.52 -27.91 -30.47
CA TRP A 80 -11.81 -27.72 -31.89
C TRP A 80 -11.21 -28.87 -32.71
N TRP A 81 -9.91 -29.13 -32.55
CA TRP A 81 -9.22 -30.18 -33.30
C TRP A 81 -9.81 -31.57 -33.02
N GLY A 82 -10.17 -31.86 -31.78
CA GLY A 82 -10.86 -33.08 -31.39
C GLY A 82 -12.22 -33.24 -32.08
N LEU A 83 -13.04 -32.18 -32.10
CA LEU A 83 -14.33 -32.20 -32.80
C LEU A 83 -14.15 -32.33 -34.32
N ALA A 84 -13.11 -31.73 -34.88
CA ALA A 84 -12.82 -31.83 -36.32
C ALA A 84 -12.52 -33.27 -36.79
N ASN A 85 -12.23 -34.21 -35.88
CA ASN A 85 -12.10 -35.63 -36.23
C ASN A 85 -13.45 -36.33 -36.47
N VAL A 86 -14.56 -35.76 -36.01
CA VAL A 86 -15.90 -36.37 -36.09
C VAL A 86 -16.92 -35.51 -36.85
N MET A 87 -16.58 -34.25 -37.16
CA MET A 87 -17.41 -33.34 -37.95
C MET A 87 -16.55 -32.36 -38.75
N ASP A 88 -17.16 -31.67 -39.72
CA ASP A 88 -16.47 -30.62 -40.48
C ASP A 88 -15.93 -29.50 -39.57
N GLN A 89 -14.78 -28.95 -39.96
CA GLN A 89 -14.04 -27.99 -39.16
C GLN A 89 -14.83 -26.71 -38.88
N GLY A 90 -15.72 -26.29 -39.79
CA GLY A 90 -16.60 -25.13 -39.59
C GLY A 90 -17.64 -25.39 -38.50
N TRP A 91 -18.24 -26.58 -38.46
CA TRP A 91 -19.18 -26.97 -37.40
C TRP A 91 -18.48 -27.12 -36.05
N ALA A 92 -17.28 -27.70 -36.03
CA ALA A 92 -16.46 -27.75 -34.82
C ALA A 92 -16.18 -26.34 -34.25
N ALA A 93 -15.85 -25.38 -35.12
CA ALA A 93 -15.64 -23.98 -34.74
C ALA A 93 -16.88 -23.36 -34.10
N LEU A 94 -18.06 -23.58 -34.70
CA LEU A 94 -19.33 -23.07 -34.20
C LEU A 94 -19.68 -23.62 -32.82
N VAL A 95 -19.42 -24.91 -32.57
CA VAL A 95 -19.63 -25.52 -31.25
C VAL A 95 -18.73 -24.88 -30.20
N VAL A 96 -17.43 -24.73 -30.49
CA VAL A 96 -16.49 -24.07 -29.56
C VAL A 96 -16.90 -22.61 -29.31
N ALA A 97 -17.33 -21.89 -30.35
CA ALA A 97 -17.84 -20.53 -30.21
C ALA A 97 -19.10 -20.47 -29.33
N ALA A 98 -20.02 -21.42 -29.47
CA ALA A 98 -21.22 -21.50 -28.64
C ALA A 98 -20.90 -21.75 -27.16
N VAL A 99 -19.92 -22.63 -26.87
CA VAL A 99 -19.43 -22.87 -25.50
C VAL A 99 -18.88 -21.57 -24.90
N TRP A 100 -18.08 -20.82 -25.65
CA TRP A 100 -17.54 -19.53 -25.19
C TRP A 100 -18.61 -18.47 -24.99
N ALA A 101 -19.62 -18.41 -25.87
CA ALA A 101 -20.75 -17.51 -25.71
C ALA A 101 -21.53 -17.79 -24.42
N LEU A 102 -21.71 -19.07 -24.07
CA LEU A 102 -22.35 -19.47 -22.81
C LEU A 102 -21.51 -19.05 -21.60
N ILE A 103 -20.20 -19.33 -21.60
CA ILE A 103 -19.28 -18.94 -20.52
C ILE A 103 -19.30 -17.42 -20.33
N ALA A 104 -19.19 -16.65 -21.42
CA ALA A 104 -19.25 -15.19 -21.38
C ALA A 104 -20.59 -14.68 -20.83
N GLY A 105 -21.70 -15.28 -21.26
CA GLY A 105 -23.03 -14.95 -20.74
C GLY A 105 -23.15 -15.15 -19.23
N VAL A 106 -22.64 -16.28 -18.72
CA VAL A 106 -22.61 -16.57 -17.27
C VAL A 106 -21.73 -15.58 -16.53
N LEU A 107 -20.52 -15.30 -17.03
CA LEU A 107 -19.61 -14.35 -16.39
C LEU A 107 -20.22 -12.94 -16.30
N VAL A 108 -20.84 -12.46 -17.38
CA VAL A 108 -21.54 -11.17 -17.38
C VAL A 108 -22.69 -11.18 -16.38
N ALA A 109 -23.47 -12.26 -16.30
CA ALA A 109 -24.57 -12.37 -15.35
C ALA A 109 -24.06 -12.35 -13.89
N VAL A 110 -23.00 -13.08 -13.58
CA VAL A 110 -22.37 -13.10 -12.26
C VAL A 110 -21.78 -11.74 -11.90
N ALA A 111 -21.06 -11.09 -12.82
CA ALA A 111 -20.51 -9.75 -12.61
C ALA A 111 -21.62 -8.73 -12.31
N ARG A 112 -22.72 -8.75 -13.08
CA ARG A 112 -23.88 -7.88 -12.83
C ARG A 112 -24.51 -8.12 -11.45
N ARG A 113 -24.57 -9.36 -10.97
CA ARG A 113 -25.08 -9.69 -9.63
C ARG A 113 -24.17 -9.12 -8.53
N GLN A 114 -22.86 -9.27 -8.67
CA GLN A 114 -21.89 -8.75 -7.71
C GLN A 114 -21.90 -7.21 -7.65
N VAL A 115 -21.92 -6.53 -8.79
CA VAL A 115 -21.97 -5.06 -8.84
C VAL A 115 -23.25 -4.52 -8.20
N ARG A 116 -24.40 -5.17 -8.42
CA ARG A 116 -25.67 -4.79 -7.76
C ARG A 116 -25.61 -4.93 -6.25
N GLY A 117 -24.91 -5.95 -5.73
CA GLY A 117 -24.71 -6.12 -4.29
C GLY A 117 -23.79 -5.06 -3.66
N LEU A 118 -22.90 -4.46 -4.44
CA LEU A 118 -22.04 -3.36 -3.97
C LEU A 118 -22.77 -2.01 -3.93
N GLN A 119 -23.79 -1.81 -4.78
CA GLN A 119 -24.60 -0.58 -4.81
C GLN A 119 -25.50 -0.42 -3.58
N THR A 120 -25.71 -1.49 -2.80
CA THR A 120 -26.55 -1.49 -1.59
C THR A 120 -25.76 -1.27 -0.29
N LEU A 121 -24.53 -0.74 -0.34
CA LEU A 121 -23.78 -0.30 0.86
C LEU A 121 -23.91 1.23 1.03
N PRO A 122 -25.06 1.75 1.50
CA PRO A 122 -25.31 3.19 1.65
C PRO A 122 -24.32 3.88 2.59
N GLN A 123 -23.69 3.14 3.52
CA GLN A 123 -22.78 3.73 4.51
C GLN A 123 -21.42 4.12 3.90
N THR A 124 -20.88 3.35 2.94
CA THR A 124 -19.56 3.62 2.34
C THR A 124 -19.61 4.80 1.35
N ALA A 125 -20.71 4.94 0.60
CA ALA A 125 -20.92 6.08 -0.28
C ALA A 125 -21.06 7.39 0.51
N GLU A 126 -21.64 7.31 1.71
CA GLU A 126 -21.77 8.47 2.60
C GLU A 126 -20.44 8.84 3.27
N THR A 127 -19.59 7.87 3.64
CA THR A 127 -18.22 8.14 4.11
C THR A 127 -17.34 8.80 3.03
N ILE A 128 -17.44 8.39 1.76
CA ILE A 128 -16.70 9.00 0.65
C ILE A 128 -17.24 10.40 0.32
N ARG A 129 -18.56 10.62 0.41
CA ARG A 129 -19.19 11.95 0.23
C ARG A 129 -18.95 12.89 1.43
N ARG A 130 -18.69 12.35 2.62
CA ARG A 130 -18.33 13.08 3.85
C ARG A 130 -16.81 13.31 3.99
N VAL A 131 -16.04 13.25 2.91
CA VAL A 131 -14.69 13.85 2.86
C VAL A 131 -14.73 15.25 2.21
N PRO A 132 -15.39 16.28 2.79
CA PRO A 132 -15.10 17.66 2.43
C PRO A 132 -13.87 18.14 3.21
N ALA A 133 -12.90 18.65 2.46
CA ALA A 133 -11.94 19.68 2.87
C ALA A 133 -10.99 19.45 4.07
N ALA A 134 -10.92 18.28 4.73
CA ALA A 134 -9.89 18.04 5.75
C ALA A 134 -8.45 17.97 5.20
N VAL A 135 -8.29 17.91 3.87
CA VAL A 135 -7.01 18.05 3.15
C VAL A 135 -6.66 19.53 2.88
N ARG A 136 -7.55 20.49 3.15
CA ARG A 136 -7.26 21.93 3.07
C ARG A 136 -7.19 22.55 4.47
N GLY A 137 -5.95 22.67 4.96
CA GLY A 137 -5.48 23.78 5.79
C GLY A 137 -6.23 24.05 7.11
N ARG A 138 -5.80 23.39 8.20
CA ARG A 138 -5.95 23.96 9.55
C ARG A 138 -4.72 24.80 9.88
N THR A 139 -4.67 26.00 9.32
CA THR A 139 -3.81 27.09 9.79
C THR A 139 -4.66 28.33 10.00
N GLN A 140 -5.47 28.33 11.05
CA GLN A 140 -5.70 29.54 11.85
C GLN A 140 -6.55 29.19 13.08
N GLN A 141 -6.32 29.98 14.12
CA GLN A 141 -7.21 30.20 15.26
C GLN A 141 -6.84 29.46 16.56
N ARG A 142 -5.70 29.86 17.10
CA ARG A 142 -5.53 30.00 18.56
C ARG A 142 -4.71 31.26 18.86
N SER A 143 -5.34 32.41 18.66
CA SER A 143 -4.90 33.66 19.30
C SER A 143 -6.15 34.52 19.50
N GLY A 144 -6.46 34.80 20.75
CA GLY A 144 -7.59 35.63 21.14
C GLY A 144 -8.19 35.23 22.46
N GLY A 145 -7.58 35.71 23.55
CA GLY A 145 -8.30 35.94 24.80
C GLY A 145 -7.69 35.28 26.03
N GLU A 146 -6.70 35.94 26.62
CA GLU A 146 -6.58 35.96 28.08
C GLU A 146 -6.46 37.42 28.50
N ARG A 147 -7.36 37.78 29.41
CA ARG A 147 -7.48 39.08 30.08
C ARG A 147 -6.51 39.12 31.25
#